data_AF-A0A521HPY1-F1
#
_entry.id   AF-A0A521HPY1-F1
#
_cell.length_a   1.000
_cell.length_b   1.000
_cell.length_c   1.000
_cell.angle_alpha   90.00
_cell.angle_beta   90.00
_cell.angle_gamma   90.00
#
_symmetry.space_group_name_H-M   'P 1'
#
loop_
_entity.id
_entity.type
_entity.pdbx_description
1 polymer ?
#
loop_
_entity_poly.entity_id
_entity_poly.type
_entity_poly.pdbx_seq_one_letter_code
_entity_poly.pdbx_strand_id
1 'polypeptide(L)'
;MVANILLLVLDTAGGFLTLMLLARFFMQWQRVPFRNQIGHFVVSTTDWVVRPLRRFVPGLFGLDLASLLPAWLVQVVLVFAELALNSAVFGSNPLSVMLGLWGVGLVELLRMAVYLVFAVVLMSAVLSWVSPHAPAAPVLDALAAPFLKPFRRVIPSIANVDLSPLVLLLVLQILLMVIGGLRNNFALLLFGN
;
A
#
# COMPACT_ATOMS: atom_id res chain seq x y z
N MET A 1 -7.10 -27.22 3.02
CA MET A 1 -8.16 -26.43 3.71
C MET A 1 -7.59 -25.59 4.85
N VAL A 2 -6.93 -26.18 5.86
CA VAL A 2 -6.33 -25.43 6.98
C VAL A 2 -5.30 -24.40 6.52
N ALA A 3 -4.38 -24.77 5.64
CA ALA A 3 -3.38 -23.85 5.07
C ALA A 3 -4.03 -22.61 4.42
N ASN A 4 -5.08 -22.78 3.62
CA ASN A 4 -5.78 -21.68 2.96
C ASN A 4 -6.49 -20.74 3.96
N ILE A 5 -7.03 -21.28 5.05
CA ILE A 5 -7.64 -20.48 6.12
C ILE A 5 -6.56 -19.66 6.83
N LEU A 6 -5.41 -20.28 7.13
CA LEU A 6 -4.27 -19.57 7.73
C LEU A 6 -3.75 -18.47 6.81
N LEU A 7 -3.60 -18.75 5.52
CA LEU A 7 -3.20 -17.76 4.52
C LEU A 7 -4.18 -16.60 4.45
N LEU A 8 -5.49 -16.87 4.39
CA LEU A 8 -6.51 -15.82 4.40
C LEU A 8 -6.35 -14.89 5.62
N VAL A 9 -6.17 -15.46 6.82
CA VAL A 9 -6.01 -14.68 8.05
C VAL A 9 -4.71 -13.88 8.03
N LEU A 10 -3.60 -14.48 7.62
CA LEU A 10 -2.31 -13.82 7.52
C LEU A 10 -2.34 -12.68 6.50
N ASP A 11 -2.82 -12.94 5.28
CA ASP A 11 -2.92 -11.95 4.21
C ASP A 11 -3.85 -10.79 4.59
N THR A 12 -4.97 -11.09 5.23
CA THR A 12 -5.91 -10.06 5.69
C THR A 12 -5.29 -9.20 6.78
N ALA A 13 -4.74 -9.82 7.83
CA ALA A 13 -4.18 -9.10 8.97
C ALA A 13 -2.89 -8.34 8.59
N GLY A 14 -1.98 -9.00 7.90
CA GLY A 14 -0.73 -8.41 7.43
C GLY A 14 -0.95 -7.38 6.33
N GLY A 15 -1.89 -7.61 5.42
CA GLY A 15 -2.31 -6.64 4.42
C GLY A 15 -2.91 -5.39 5.06
N PHE A 16 -3.82 -5.55 6.01
CA PHE A 16 -4.37 -4.44 6.79
C PHE A 16 -3.27 -3.65 7.53
N LEU A 17 -2.36 -4.33 8.23
CA LEU A 17 -1.23 -3.68 8.91
C LEU A 17 -0.33 -2.91 7.93
N THR A 18 -0.05 -3.49 6.77
CA THR A 18 0.74 -2.86 5.70
C THR A 18 0.04 -1.60 5.19
N LEU A 19 -1.27 -1.64 4.94
CA LEU A 19 -2.05 -0.47 4.53
C LEU A 19 -2.01 0.63 5.60
N MET A 20 -2.10 0.29 6.89
CA MET A 20 -2.01 1.28 7.96
C MET A 20 -0.63 1.93 8.05
N LEU A 21 0.44 1.16 7.93
CA LEU A 21 1.82 1.68 7.91
C LEU A 21 2.06 2.57 6.68
N LEU A 22 1.58 2.16 5.51
CA LEU A 22 1.62 2.96 4.29
C LEU A 22 0.77 4.23 4.41
N ALA A 23 -0.43 4.15 5.00
CA ALA A 23 -1.28 5.32 5.23
C ALA A 23 -0.58 6.33 6.14
N ARG A 24 0.09 5.86 7.19
CA ARG A 24 0.92 6.72 8.06
C ARG A 24 2.02 7.41 7.29
N PHE A 25 2.80 6.65 6.53
CA PHE A 25 3.86 7.17 5.67
C PHE A 25 3.31 8.23 4.69
N PHE A 26 2.17 7.93 4.06
CA PHE A 26 1.54 8.77 3.05
C PHE A 26 1.00 10.08 3.62
N MET A 27 0.33 10.02 4.78
CA MET A 27 -0.11 11.21 5.52
C MET A 27 1.08 12.09 5.92
N GLN A 28 2.19 11.50 6.38
CA GLN A 28 3.40 12.25 6.72
C GLN A 28 4.06 12.86 5.48
N TRP A 29 4.16 12.11 4.38
CA TRP A 29 4.75 12.58 3.11
C TRP A 29 3.97 13.77 2.54
N GLN A 30 2.64 13.70 2.55
CA GLN A 30 1.77 14.78 2.10
C GLN A 30 1.51 15.87 3.15
N ARG A 31 2.10 15.74 4.36
CA ARG A 31 1.92 16.65 5.49
C ARG A 31 0.45 16.83 5.90
N VAL A 32 -0.37 15.80 5.72
CA VAL A 32 -1.76 15.76 6.17
C VAL A 32 -1.78 15.55 7.69
N PRO A 33 -2.49 16.39 8.45
CA PRO A 33 -2.40 16.34 9.91
C PRO A 33 -3.10 15.10 10.47
N PHE A 34 -2.55 14.52 11.54
CA PHE A 34 -3.10 13.31 12.19
C PHE A 34 -4.22 13.57 13.21
N ARG A 35 -4.67 14.82 13.35
CA ARG A 35 -5.70 15.25 14.32
C ARG A 35 -7.14 14.85 13.95
N ASN A 36 -7.34 14.19 12.82
CA ASN A 36 -8.64 13.71 12.37
C ASN A 36 -8.82 12.22 12.74
N GLN A 37 -10.05 11.70 12.63
CA GLN A 37 -10.38 10.32 13.01
C GLN A 37 -9.52 9.27 12.27
N ILE A 38 -9.28 9.45 10.97
CA ILE A 38 -8.44 8.53 10.17
C ILE A 38 -7.01 8.56 10.69
N GLY A 39 -6.46 9.75 10.95
CA GLY A 39 -5.13 9.93 11.51
C GLY A 39 -4.97 9.28 12.88
N HIS A 40 -5.95 9.45 13.76
CA HIS A 40 -5.97 8.77 15.06
C HIS A 40 -6.00 7.26 14.92
N PHE A 41 -6.84 6.71 14.03
CA PHE A 41 -6.93 5.27 13.78
C PHE A 41 -5.62 4.68 13.22
N VAL A 42 -5.01 5.36 12.25
CA VAL A 42 -3.73 4.96 11.65
C VAL A 42 -2.63 4.95 12.72
N VAL A 43 -2.53 6.00 13.52
CA VAL A 43 -1.51 6.11 14.57
C VAL A 43 -1.74 5.07 15.67
N SER A 44 -2.97 4.90 16.17
CA SER A 44 -3.26 3.93 17.23
C SER A 44 -2.96 2.49 16.81
N THR A 45 -3.17 2.17 15.53
CA THR A 45 -2.94 0.82 15.00
C THR A 45 -1.46 0.52 14.73
N THR A 46 -0.64 1.54 14.47
CA THR A 46 0.75 1.36 14.01
C THR A 46 1.81 1.81 15.02
N ASP A 47 1.46 2.62 16.02
CA ASP A 47 2.41 3.23 16.95
C ASP A 47 3.25 2.21 17.71
N TRP A 48 2.68 1.04 18.04
CA TRP A 48 3.39 -0.02 18.75
C TRP A 48 4.57 -0.59 17.94
N VAL A 49 4.49 -0.58 16.61
CA VAL A 49 5.60 -0.98 15.71
C VAL A 49 6.55 0.18 15.47
N VAL A 50 5.99 1.34 15.15
CA VAL A 50 6.77 2.48 14.63
C VAL A 50 7.56 3.16 15.75
N ARG A 51 7.01 3.34 16.95
CA ARG A 51 7.70 4.06 18.04
C ARG A 51 8.98 3.38 18.53
N PRO A 52 9.02 2.05 18.75
CA PRO A 52 10.27 1.37 19.07
C PRO A 52 11.29 1.47 17.94
N LEU A 53 10.83 1.31 16.69
CA LEU A 53 11.71 1.28 15.53
C LEU A 53 12.32 2.66 15.20
N ARG A 54 11.60 3.74 15.46
CA ARG A 54 12.10 5.13 15.35
C ARG A 54 13.33 5.42 16.22
N ARG A 55 13.61 4.59 17.23
CA ARG A 55 14.84 4.72 18.04
C ARG A 55 16.08 4.29 17.27
N PHE A 56 15.93 3.39 16.30
CA PHE A 56 17.02 2.82 15.51
C PHE A 56 17.06 3.34 14.08
N VAL A 57 15.90 3.65 13.52
CA VAL A 57 15.75 4.14 12.15
C VAL A 57 15.38 5.62 12.20
N PRO A 58 16.33 6.55 11.97
CA PRO A 58 16.01 7.96 11.86
C PRO A 58 15.17 8.21 10.59
N GLY A 59 14.32 9.24 10.62
CA GLY A 59 13.67 9.72 9.40
C GLY A 59 14.71 10.28 8.43
N LEU A 60 14.68 9.86 7.16
CA LEU A 60 15.54 10.39 6.10
C LEU A 60 14.75 11.35 5.22
N PHE A 61 15.26 12.56 5.00
CA PHE A 61 14.68 13.56 4.08
C PHE A 61 13.20 13.91 4.33
N GLY A 62 12.74 13.82 5.58
CA GLY A 62 11.33 14.05 5.95
C GLY A 62 10.39 12.87 5.68
N LEU A 63 10.90 11.75 5.15
CA LEU A 63 10.17 10.50 4.94
C LEU A 63 10.20 9.62 6.19
N ASP A 64 9.06 9.00 6.50
CA ASP A 64 8.92 8.10 7.66
C ASP A 64 9.40 6.68 7.33
N LEU A 65 10.72 6.49 7.27
CA LEU A 65 11.32 5.16 7.07
C LEU A 65 10.92 4.16 8.17
N ALA A 66 10.66 4.66 9.37
CA ALA A 66 10.19 3.83 10.48
C ALA A 66 8.77 3.28 10.26
N SER A 67 8.03 3.78 9.27
CA SER A 67 6.76 3.19 8.81
C SER A 67 6.96 2.30 7.56
N LEU A 68 7.85 2.67 6.63
CA LEU A 68 8.10 1.88 5.41
C LEU A 68 8.83 0.56 5.66
N LEU A 69 9.89 0.57 6.48
CA LEU A 69 10.68 -0.62 6.76
C LEU A 69 9.84 -1.76 7.37
N PRO A 70 9.02 -1.53 8.42
CA PRO A 70 8.18 -2.60 8.95
C PRO A 70 7.09 -3.02 7.97
N ALA A 71 6.56 -2.10 7.14
CA ALA A 71 5.58 -2.47 6.11
C ALA A 71 6.19 -3.44 5.09
N TRP A 72 7.42 -3.16 4.64
CA TRP A 72 8.17 -4.06 3.78
C TRP A 72 8.43 -5.42 4.43
N LEU A 73 8.88 -5.43 5.69
CA LEU A 73 9.13 -6.68 6.42
C LEU A 73 7.88 -7.53 6.58
N VAL A 74 6.72 -6.91 6.84
CA VAL A 74 5.43 -7.63 6.88
C VAL A 74 5.17 -8.31 5.53
N GLN A 75 5.39 -7.62 4.40
CA GLN A 75 5.21 -8.22 3.08
C GLN A 75 6.19 -9.38 2.82
N VAL A 76 7.45 -9.26 3.21
CA VAL A 76 8.42 -10.36 3.11
C VAL A 76 7.98 -11.58 3.92
N VAL A 77 7.46 -11.36 5.13
CA VAL A 77 6.95 -12.43 6.00
C VAL A 77 5.70 -13.09 5.40
N LEU A 78 4.78 -12.32 4.83
CA LEU A 78 3.59 -12.86 4.17
C LEU A 78 3.96 -13.72 2.96
N VAL A 79 4.85 -13.23 2.09
CA VAL A 79 5.35 -13.98 0.93
C VAL A 79 6.02 -15.27 1.39
N PHE A 80 6.85 -15.21 2.43
CA PHE A 80 7.46 -16.41 2.99
C PHE A 80 6.43 -17.41 3.52
N ALA A 81 5.41 -16.92 4.26
CA ALA A 81 4.34 -17.76 4.79
C ALA A 81 3.50 -18.39 3.66
N GLU A 82 3.21 -17.65 2.59
CA GLU A 82 2.55 -18.14 1.37
C GLU A 82 3.33 -19.33 0.78
N LEU A 83 4.64 -19.17 0.59
CA LEU A 83 5.48 -20.20 -0.02
C LEU A 83 5.64 -21.43 0.89
N ALA A 84 5.83 -21.21 2.19
CA ALA A 84 5.98 -22.28 3.17
C ALA A 84 4.69 -23.13 3.30
N LEU A 85 3.52 -22.48 3.35
CA LEU A 85 2.24 -23.16 3.51
C LEU A 85 1.78 -23.89 2.24
N ASN A 86 2.21 -23.42 1.06
CA ASN A 86 1.95 -24.10 -0.22
C ASN A 86 3.02 -25.16 -0.57
N SER A 87 3.95 -25.46 0.35
CA SER A 87 5.03 -26.44 0.12
C SER A 87 5.84 -26.13 -1.16
N ALA A 88 6.08 -24.85 -1.41
CA ALA A 88 6.79 -24.42 -2.60
C ALA A 88 8.23 -24.94 -2.59
N VAL A 89 8.68 -25.47 -3.71
CA VAL A 89 10.05 -25.96 -3.87
C VAL A 89 10.94 -24.78 -4.22
N PHE A 90 11.81 -24.40 -3.30
CA PHE A 90 12.78 -23.34 -3.53
C PHE A 90 13.93 -23.80 -4.42
N GLY A 91 14.51 -22.87 -5.17
CA GLY A 91 15.74 -23.09 -5.92
C GLY A 91 16.91 -23.47 -5.00
N SER A 92 17.91 -24.16 -5.56
CA SER A 92 19.05 -24.67 -4.80
C SER A 92 20.03 -23.60 -4.30
N ASN A 93 20.01 -22.40 -4.90
CA ASN A 93 20.88 -21.29 -4.53
C ASN A 93 20.25 -20.41 -3.43
N PRO A 94 20.79 -20.41 -2.19
CA PRO A 94 20.20 -19.66 -1.08
C PRO A 94 20.20 -18.14 -1.29
N LEU A 95 21.21 -17.60 -1.99
CA LEU A 95 21.30 -16.17 -2.26
C LEU A 95 20.19 -15.71 -3.22
N SER A 96 19.91 -16.51 -4.26
CA SER A 96 18.83 -16.23 -5.21
C SER A 96 17.46 -16.24 -4.52
N VAL A 97 17.22 -17.22 -3.64
CA VAL A 97 15.97 -17.31 -2.87
C VAL A 97 15.82 -16.09 -1.96
N MET A 98 16.87 -15.68 -1.26
CA MET A 98 16.81 -14.52 -0.36
C MET A 98 16.53 -13.22 -1.12
N LEU A 99 17.23 -13.00 -2.24
CA LEU A 99 16.98 -11.85 -3.12
C LEU A 99 15.58 -11.87 -3.74
N GLY A 100 15.10 -13.05 -4.12
CA GLY A 100 13.73 -13.26 -4.60
C GLY A 100 12.70 -12.87 -3.54
N LEU A 101 12.87 -13.29 -2.28
CA LEU A 101 11.93 -13.00 -1.19
C LEU A 101 11.86 -11.50 -0.92
N TRP A 102 13.03 -10.86 -0.80
CA TRP A 102 13.14 -9.43 -0.56
C TRP A 102 12.59 -8.61 -1.72
N GLY A 103 12.88 -9.03 -2.96
CA GLY A 103 12.38 -8.41 -4.18
C GLY A 103 10.87 -8.53 -4.33
N VAL A 104 10.30 -9.73 -4.17
CA VAL A 104 8.84 -9.93 -4.19
C VAL A 104 8.18 -9.14 -3.07
N GLY A 105 8.71 -9.15 -1.85
CA GLY A 105 8.17 -8.34 -0.75
C GLY A 105 8.19 -6.83 -1.04
N LEU A 106 9.20 -6.33 -1.75
CA LEU A 106 9.26 -4.93 -2.18
C LEU A 106 8.20 -4.63 -3.26
N VAL A 107 8.02 -5.55 -4.22
CA VAL A 107 7.00 -5.43 -5.26
C VAL A 107 5.59 -5.45 -4.65
N GLU A 108 5.32 -6.34 -3.68
CA GLU A 108 4.05 -6.38 -2.98
C GLU A 108 3.80 -5.12 -2.14
N LEU A 109 4.83 -4.57 -1.49
CA LEU A 109 4.71 -3.27 -0.82
C LEU A 109 4.32 -2.15 -1.82
N LEU A 110 4.94 -2.13 -3.00
CA LEU A 110 4.60 -1.19 -4.06
C LEU A 110 3.17 -1.38 -4.55
N ARG A 111 2.74 -2.62 -4.74
CA ARG A 111 1.35 -2.97 -5.09
C ARG A 111 0.37 -2.45 -4.03
N MET A 112 0.67 -2.67 -2.75
CA MET A 112 -0.12 -2.20 -1.62
C MET A 112 -0.18 -0.68 -1.53
N ALA A 113 0.90 0.03 -1.88
CA ALA A 113 0.90 1.48 -1.99
C ALA A 113 -0.03 1.96 -3.11
N VAL A 114 -0.03 1.30 -4.26
CA VAL A 114 -0.96 1.63 -5.36
C VAL A 114 -2.41 1.34 -4.95
N TYR A 115 -2.69 0.23 -4.26
CA TYR A 115 -4.02 -0.04 -3.72
C TYR A 115 -4.46 0.99 -2.67
N LEU A 116 -3.54 1.50 -1.85
CA LEU A 116 -3.85 2.60 -0.92
C LEU A 116 -4.28 3.86 -1.68
N VAL A 117 -3.53 4.26 -2.73
CA VAL A 117 -3.92 5.41 -3.57
C VAL A 117 -5.25 5.16 -4.25
N PHE A 118 -5.46 3.95 -4.79
CA PHE A 118 -6.73 3.54 -5.41
C PHE A 118 -7.89 3.71 -4.43
N ALA A 119 -7.76 3.18 -3.21
CA ALA A 119 -8.79 3.28 -2.17
C ALA A 119 -9.06 4.72 -1.75
N VAL A 120 -8.01 5.54 -1.57
CA VAL A 120 -8.14 6.96 -1.24
C VAL A 120 -8.88 7.74 -2.33
N VAL A 121 -8.51 7.53 -3.60
CA VAL A 121 -9.15 8.17 -4.76
C VAL A 121 -10.60 7.72 -4.90
N LEU A 122 -10.87 6.43 -4.75
CA LEU A 122 -12.22 5.89 -4.83
C LEU A 122 -13.11 6.47 -3.72
N MET A 123 -12.63 6.49 -2.48
CA MET A 123 -13.38 7.07 -1.35
C MET A 123 -13.59 8.58 -1.52
N SER A 124 -12.58 9.33 -1.95
CA SER A 124 -12.70 10.77 -2.27
C SER A 124 -13.76 11.00 -3.35
N ALA A 125 -13.74 10.22 -4.44
CA ALA A 125 -14.74 10.32 -5.51
C ALA A 125 -16.16 10.05 -5.01
N VAL A 126 -16.35 8.94 -4.29
CA VAL A 126 -17.66 8.56 -3.71
C VAL A 126 -18.17 9.64 -2.77
N LEU A 127 -17.34 10.16 -1.86
CA LEU A 127 -17.74 11.24 -0.97
C LEU A 127 -18.04 12.54 -1.74
N SER A 128 -17.27 12.88 -2.77
CA SER A 128 -17.52 14.09 -3.56
C SER A 128 -18.85 14.08 -4.30
N TRP A 129 -19.37 12.89 -4.67
CA TRP A 129 -20.64 12.77 -5.37
C TRP A 129 -21.83 12.57 -4.42
N VAL A 130 -21.63 11.80 -3.34
CA VAL A 130 -22.71 11.36 -2.46
C VAL A 130 -22.83 12.22 -1.21
N SER A 131 -21.70 12.59 -0.58
CA SER A 131 -21.69 13.34 0.69
C SER A 131 -20.45 14.23 0.84
N PRO A 132 -20.43 15.40 0.17
CA PRO A 132 -19.27 16.30 0.18
C PRO A 132 -18.89 16.84 1.57
N HIS A 133 -19.85 16.84 2.50
CA HIS A 133 -19.71 17.40 3.84
C HIS A 133 -19.33 16.35 4.90
N ALA A 134 -19.01 15.11 4.50
CA ALA A 134 -18.62 14.08 5.43
C ALA A 134 -17.32 14.45 6.18
N PRO A 135 -17.18 14.13 7.49
CA PRO A 135 -15.99 14.50 8.27
C PRO A 135 -14.65 13.97 7.70
N ALA A 136 -14.69 12.86 6.97
CA ALA A 136 -13.54 12.25 6.32
C ALA A 136 -13.18 12.88 4.97
N ALA A 137 -14.10 13.60 4.32
CA ALA A 137 -13.92 14.12 2.96
C ALA A 137 -12.67 15.02 2.83
N PRO A 138 -12.41 16.00 3.72
CA PRO A 138 -11.24 16.87 3.58
C PRO A 138 -9.90 16.12 3.63
N VAL A 139 -9.84 15.04 4.42
CA VAL A 139 -8.63 14.22 4.59
C VAL A 139 -8.38 13.38 3.35
N LEU A 140 -9.43 12.73 2.84
CA LEU A 140 -9.35 11.90 1.64
C LEU A 140 -9.07 12.74 0.40
N ASP A 141 -9.71 13.91 0.28
CA ASP A 141 -9.47 14.86 -0.80
C ASP A 141 -8.03 15.38 -0.78
N ALA A 142 -7.50 15.72 0.41
CA ALA A 142 -6.11 16.14 0.54
C ALA A 142 -5.14 15.03 0.12
N LEU A 143 -5.39 13.78 0.51
CA LEU A 143 -4.55 12.63 0.14
C LEU A 143 -4.66 12.26 -1.35
N ALA A 144 -5.83 12.45 -1.97
CA ALA A 144 -6.08 12.18 -3.39
C ALA A 144 -5.59 13.31 -4.31
N ALA A 145 -5.58 14.56 -3.82
CA ALA A 145 -5.28 15.76 -4.59
C ALA A 145 -4.02 15.70 -5.46
N PRO A 146 -2.83 15.26 -4.98
CA PRO A 146 -1.64 15.26 -5.82
C PRO A 146 -1.76 14.31 -7.03
N PHE A 147 -2.54 13.24 -6.91
CA PHE A 147 -2.77 12.28 -7.99
C PHE A 147 -3.88 12.73 -8.93
N LEU A 148 -4.91 13.40 -8.42
CA LEU A 148 -6.03 13.88 -9.22
C LEU A 148 -5.71 15.18 -9.98
N LYS A 149 -4.84 16.04 -9.45
CA LYS A 149 -4.54 17.37 -10.01
C LYS A 149 -4.06 17.34 -11.48
N PRO A 150 -3.20 16.41 -11.92
CA PRO A 150 -2.83 16.31 -13.33
C PRO A 150 -4.02 15.99 -14.25
N PHE A 151 -4.93 15.11 -13.82
CA PHE A 151 -6.10 14.70 -14.58
C PHE A 151 -7.16 15.81 -14.65
N ARG A 152 -7.40 16.50 -13.53
CA ARG A 152 -8.32 17.64 -13.43
C ARG A 152 -7.94 18.83 -14.32
N ARG A 153 -6.68 18.91 -14.75
CA ARG A 153 -6.21 19.94 -15.70
C ARG A 153 -6.60 19.63 -17.15
N VAL A 154 -6.83 18.37 -17.47
CA VAL A 154 -7.08 17.89 -18.84
C VAL A 154 -8.55 17.51 -19.03
N ILE A 155 -9.18 16.95 -17.99
CA ILE A 155 -10.54 16.42 -18.05
C ILE A 155 -11.51 17.47 -17.50
N PRO A 156 -12.43 18.00 -18.33
CA PRO A 156 -13.46 18.91 -17.85
C PRO A 156 -14.51 18.16 -17.01
N SER A 157 -15.08 18.84 -16.02
CA SER A 157 -16.25 18.34 -15.29
C SER A 157 -17.48 18.32 -16.18
N ILE A 158 -18.26 17.23 -16.15
CA ILE A 158 -19.52 17.10 -16.90
C ILE A 158 -20.68 17.14 -15.90
N ALA A 159 -21.63 18.05 -16.09
CA ALA A 159 -22.79 18.22 -15.20
C ALA A 159 -22.38 18.37 -13.71
N ASN A 160 -21.30 19.11 -13.45
CA ASN A 160 -20.71 19.30 -12.11
C ASN A 160 -20.16 18.01 -11.44
N VAL A 161 -19.98 16.94 -12.22
CA VAL A 161 -19.34 15.69 -11.79
C VAL A 161 -17.90 15.65 -12.31
N ASP A 162 -16.95 15.44 -11.41
CA ASP A 162 -15.53 15.25 -11.74
C ASP A 162 -15.29 13.80 -12.20
N LEU A 163 -14.93 13.62 -13.48
CA LEU A 163 -14.61 12.31 -14.06
C LEU A 163 -13.11 11.94 -13.93
N SER A 164 -12.28 12.87 -13.44
CA SER A 164 -10.85 12.64 -13.22
C SER A 164 -10.54 11.42 -12.35
N PRO A 165 -11.29 11.12 -11.28
CA PRO A 165 -11.08 9.92 -10.49
C PRO A 165 -11.24 8.63 -11.30
N LEU A 166 -12.22 8.55 -12.20
CA LEU A 166 -12.44 7.34 -13.01
C LEU A 166 -11.24 7.05 -13.91
N VAL A 167 -10.71 8.08 -14.57
CA VAL A 167 -9.53 7.94 -15.44
C VAL A 167 -8.29 7.60 -14.62
N LEU A 168 -8.11 8.24 -13.45
CA LEU A 168 -7.00 7.90 -12.55
C LEU A 168 -7.09 6.45 -12.04
N LEU A 169 -8.28 5.97 -11.64
CA LEU A 169 -8.48 4.59 -11.21
C LEU A 169 -8.13 3.59 -12.32
N LEU A 170 -8.47 3.90 -13.58
CA LEU A 170 -8.06 3.10 -14.73
C LEU A 170 -6.53 3.08 -14.91
N VAL A 171 -5.86 4.23 -14.79
CA VAL A 171 -4.39 4.31 -14.84
C VAL A 171 -3.74 3.52 -13.71
N LEU A 172 -4.28 3.60 -12.49
CA LEU A 172 -3.79 2.81 -11.35
C LEU A 172 -4.01 1.30 -11.59
N GLN A 173 -5.11 0.90 -12.23
CA GLN A 173 -5.35 -0.49 -12.60
C GLN A 173 -4.31 -1.01 -13.61
N ILE A 174 -3.97 -0.20 -14.61
CA ILE A 174 -2.90 -0.53 -15.56
C ILE A 174 -1.55 -0.63 -14.83
N LEU A 175 -1.26 0.29 -13.91
CA LEU A 175 -0.05 0.26 -13.10
C LEU A 175 0.04 -1.02 -12.25
N LEU A 176 -1.07 -1.48 -11.66
CA LEU A 176 -1.13 -2.75 -10.93
C LEU A 176 -0.81 -3.96 -11.82
N MET A 177 -1.24 -3.95 -13.09
CA MET A 177 -0.87 -4.99 -14.04
C MET A 177 0.63 -5.00 -14.32
N VAL A 178 1.24 -3.82 -14.53
CA VAL A 178 2.68 -3.67 -14.76
C VAL A 178 3.49 -4.15 -13.55
N ILE A 179 3.08 -3.75 -12.34
CA ILE A 179 3.70 -4.20 -11.07
C ILE A 179 3.59 -5.73 -10.93
N GLY A 180 2.47 -6.33 -11.35
CA GLY A 180 2.32 -7.77 -11.41
C GLY A 180 3.34 -8.46 -12.31
N GLY A 181 3.69 -7.85 -13.45
CA GLY A 181 4.79 -8.33 -14.29
C GLY A 181 6.14 -8.32 -13.56
N LEU A 182 6.44 -7.25 -12.80
CA LEU A 182 7.67 -7.15 -12.01
C LEU A 182 7.78 -8.23 -10.94
N ARG A 183 6.66 -8.58 -10.29
CA ARG A 183 6.61 -9.66 -9.28
C ARG A 183 7.09 -10.98 -9.87
N ASN A 184 6.65 -11.30 -11.09
CA ASN A 184 7.01 -12.55 -11.76
C ASN A 184 8.52 -12.64 -12.00
N ASN A 185 9.18 -11.54 -12.35
CA ASN A 185 10.63 -11.52 -12.56
C ASN A 185 11.41 -11.88 -11.27
N PHE A 186 10.99 -11.36 -10.11
CA PHE A 186 11.61 -11.73 -8.83
C PHE A 186 11.19 -13.13 -8.37
N ALA A 187 9.98 -13.58 -8.70
CA ALA A 187 9.52 -14.92 -8.38
C ALA A 187 10.34 -16.01 -9.10
N LEU A 188 10.87 -15.74 -10.30
CA LEU A 188 11.79 -16.65 -10.98
C LEU A 188 13.06 -16.93 -10.15
N LEU A 189 13.52 -15.96 -9.35
CA LEU A 189 14.68 -16.14 -8.47
C LEU A 189 14.39 -17.07 -7.28
N LEU A 190 13.12 -17.22 -6.89
CA LEU A 190 12.69 -18.07 -5.77
C LEU A 190 12.69 -19.55 -6.13
N PHE A 191 12.25 -19.87 -7.35
CA PHE A 191 12.03 -21.25 -7.78
C PHE A 191 13.19 -21.78 -8.62
N GLY A 192 13.88 -20.90 -9.35
CA GLY A 192 15.03 -21.24 -10.18
C GLY A 192 14.71 -22.17 -11.35
N ASN A 193 15.56 -22.06 -12.38
CA ASN A 193 15.94 -23.19 -13.22
C ASN A 193 17.22 -23.81 -12.63
#